data_AF-A0A1F6GB34-F1
#
_entry.id   AF-A0A1F6GB34-F1
#
_cell.length_a   1.000
_cell.length_b   1.000
_cell.length_c   1.000
_cell.angle_alpha   90.00
_cell.angle_beta   90.00
_cell.angle_gamma   90.00
#
_symmetry.space_group_name_H-M   'P 1'
#
loop_
_entity.id
_entity.type
_entity.pdbx_description
1 polymer ?
#
loop_
_entity_poly.entity_id
_entity_poly.type
_entity_poly.pdbx_seq_one_letter_code
_entity_poly.pdbx_strand_id
1 'polypeptide(L)' 'MKFNLGKKKPSKYLYLVPSGENYAQWEILDQDELDRRVEANELKDNGRLFALDKELTIRTEKTTYID' A
#
# COMPACT_ATOMS: atom_id res chain seq x y z
N MET A 1 -26.40 1.80 12.44
CA MET A 1 -25.07 1.38 12.95
C MET A 1 -24.12 2.55 12.74
N LYS A 2 -23.68 3.23 13.81
CA LYS A 2 -22.72 4.35 13.69
C LYS A 2 -21.31 3.78 13.85
N PHE A 3 -20.54 3.76 12.76
CA PHE A 3 -19.13 3.41 12.82
C PHE A 3 -18.36 4.59 13.40
N ASN A 4 -18.15 4.59 14.72
CA ASN A 4 -17.13 5.42 15.35
C ASN A 4 -15.77 4.80 15.04
N LEU A 5 -15.28 5.02 13.82
CA LEU A 5 -13.87 4.86 13.50
C LEU A 5 -13.14 6.01 14.19
N GLY A 6 -12.75 5.80 15.45
CA GLY A 6 -11.74 6.65 16.07
C GLY A 6 -10.58 6.77 15.10
N LYS A 7 -10.14 8.00 14.83
CA LYS A 7 -9.10 8.37 13.85
C LYS A 7 -7.76 7.70 14.19
N LYS A 8 -7.66 6.39 14.04
CA LYS A 8 -6.41 5.66 14.14
C LYS A 8 -5.68 5.96 12.84
N LYS A 9 -4.53 6.64 12.94
CA LYS A 9 -3.70 6.86 11.75
C LYS A 9 -3.40 5.49 11.12
N PRO A 10 -3.52 5.36 9.79
CA PRO A 10 -3.15 4.13 9.09
C PRO A 10 -1.69 3.81 9.39
N SER A 11 -1.38 2.54 9.69
CA SER A 11 0.01 2.11 9.92
C SER A 11 0.78 1.88 8.62
N LYS A 12 0.06 1.76 7.51
CA LYS A 12 0.61 1.51 6.17
C LYS A 12 -0.19 2.23 5.11
N TYR A 13 0.47 2.51 3.99
CA TYR A 13 -0.10 3.17 2.83
C TYR A 13 0.29 2.40 1.57
N LEU A 14 -0.66 2.25 0.64
CA LEU A 14 -0.38 1.81 -0.72
C LEU A 14 -0.11 3.05 -1.56
N TYR A 15 1.09 3.14 -2.12
CA TYR A 15 1.49 4.19 -3.02
C TYR A 15 1.56 3.63 -4.45
N LEU A 16 0.79 4.22 -5.35
CA LEU A 16 0.60 3.80 -6.74
C LEU A 16 1.16 4.86 -7.69
N VAL A 17 2.12 4.48 -8.53
CA VAL A 17 2.74 5.35 -9.53
C VAL A 17 2.33 4.86 -10.92
N PRO A 18 1.50 5.62 -11.66
CA PRO A 18 1.13 5.26 -13.02
C PRO A 18 2.34 5.38 -13.96
N SER A 19 2.47 4.42 -14.88
CA SER A 19 3.45 4.43 -15.96
C SER A 19 2.75 4.67 -17.30
N GLY A 20 3.47 5.24 -18.28
CA GLY A 20 2.92 5.57 -19.60
C GLY A 20 2.46 4.37 -20.42
N GLU A 21 2.90 3.16 -20.09
CA GLU A 21 2.59 1.93 -20.84
C GLU A 21 1.37 1.16 -20.29
N ASN A 22 0.39 1.84 -19.69
CA ASN A 22 -0.76 1.22 -19.00
C ASN A 22 -0.38 0.27 -17.85
N TYR A 23 0.85 0.34 -17.37
CA TYR A 23 1.29 -0.33 -16.15
C TYR A 23 1.25 0.63 -14.97
N ALA A 24 1.17 0.09 -13.76
CA ALA A 24 1.35 0.85 -12.54
C ALA A 24 2.37 0.14 -11.65
N GLN A 25 3.34 0.90 -11.14
CA GLN A 25 4.17 0.44 -10.04
C GLN A 25 3.44 0.73 -8.73
N TRP A 26 3.58 -0.15 -7.76
CA TRP A 26 3.02 0.06 -6.44
C TRP A 26 3.98 -0.39 -5.35
N GLU A 27 3.93 0.30 -4.22
CA GLU A 27 4.70 -0.02 -3.03
C GLU A 27 3.87 0.21 -1.77
N ILE A 28 4.26 -0.47 -0.69
CA ILE A 28 3.66 -0.30 0.62
C ILE A 28 4.64 0.51 1.46
N LEU A 29 4.20 1.67 1.93
CA LEU A 29 4.97 2.55 2.80
C LEU A 29 4.42 2.45 4.23
N ASP A 30 5.29 2.44 5.23
CA ASP A 30 4.87 2.77 6.58
C ASP A 30 4.79 4.30 6.77
N GLN A 31 4.36 4.73 7.95
CA GLN A 31 4.21 6.15 8.26
C GLN A 31 5.55 6.90 8.22
N ASP A 32 6.61 6.30 8.76
CA ASP A 32 7.93 6.95 8.88
C ASP A 32 8.58 7.14 7.50
N GLU A 33 8.50 6.14 6.64
CA GLU A 33 9.01 6.23 5.26
C GLU A 33 8.19 7.20 4.41
N LEU A 34 6.87 7.24 4.60
CA LEU A 34 6.03 8.24 3.94
C LEU A 34 6.44 9.66 4.33
N ASP A 35 6.59 9.92 5.63
CA ASP A 35 6.96 11.25 6.13
C ASP A 35 8.35 11.66 5.62
N ARG A 36 9.33 10.75 5.64
CA ARG A 36 10.67 10.96 5.06
C ARG A 36 10.59 11.36 3.58
N ARG A 37 9.80 10.65 2.77
CA ARG A 37 9.68 10.92 1.33
C ARG A 37 8.95 12.22 1.02
N VAL A 38 7.98 12.61 1.85
CA VAL A 38 7.32 13.91 1.73
C VAL A 38 8.31 15.03 2.01
N GLU A 39 9.09 14.93 3.10
CA GLU A 39 10.11 15.92 3.46
C GLU A 39 11.22 16.04 2.39
N ALA A 40 11.64 14.91 1.82
CA ALA A 40 12.65 14.86 0.77
C ALA A 40 12.10 15.20 -0.64
N ASN A 41 10.78 15.42 -0.79
CA ASN A 41 10.10 15.62 -2.06
C ASN A 41 10.37 14.49 -3.09
N GLU A 42 10.38 13.25 -2.61
CA GLU A 42 10.68 12.04 -3.40
C GLU A 42 9.43 11.38 -4.02
N LEU A 43 8.23 11.83 -3.64
CA LEU A 43 6.98 11.37 -4.25
C LEU A 43 6.89 11.86 -5.71
N LYS A 44 6.36 11.00 -6.59
CA LYS A 44 6.26 11.24 -8.03
C LYS A 44 4.99 12.04 -8.34
N ASP A 45 5.11 12.93 -9.31
CA ASP A 45 3.95 13.60 -9.90
C ASP A 45 2.94 12.57 -10.43
N ASN A 46 1.66 12.81 -10.16
CA ASN A 46 0.54 11.90 -10.44
C ASN A 46 0.52 10.57 -9.67
N GLY A 47 1.38 10.42 -8.65
CA GLY A 47 1.27 9.33 -7.68
C GLY A 47 -0.04 9.38 -6.90
N ARG A 48 -0.61 8.22 -6.58
CA ARG A 48 -1.83 8.08 -5.78
C ARG A 48 -1.51 7.35 -4.48
N LEU A 49 -1.94 7.93 -3.36
CA LEU A 49 -1.71 7.36 -2.03
C LEU A 49 -3.04 6.90 -1.41
N PHE A 50 -3.05 5.69 -0.88
CA PHE A 50 -4.21 5.08 -0.24
C PHE A 50 -3.84 4.61 1.16
N ALA A 51 -4.61 5.03 2.16
CA ALA A 51 -4.54 4.47 3.50
C ALA A 51 -4.99 3.00 3.50
N LEU A 52 -4.21 2.12 4.14
CA LEU A 52 -4.56 0.72 4.26
C LEU A 52 -5.22 0.44 5.61
N ASP A 53 -6.50 0.07 5.56
CA ASP A 53 -7.27 -0.29 6.76
C ASP A 53 -7.16 -1.77 7.12
N LYS A 54 -6.96 -2.64 6.13
CA LYS A 54 -6.87 -4.10 6.28
C LYS A 54 -5.89 -4.69 5.27
N GLU A 55 -5.11 -5.67 5.71
CA GLU A 55 -4.20 -6.46 4.88
C GLU A 55 -4.64 -7.93 4.96
N LEU A 56 -4.72 -8.61 3.80
CA LEU A 56 -5.02 -10.03 3.70
C LEU A 56 -3.83 -10.75 3.08
N THR A 57 -3.22 -11.68 3.82
CA THR A 57 -2.17 -12.55 3.29
C THR A 57 -2.79 -13.86 2.81
N ILE A 58 -2.80 -14.10 1.50
CA ILE A 58 -3.19 -15.39 0.94
C ILE A 58 -1.94 -16.27 0.85
N ARG A 59 -1.98 -17.46 1.48
CA ARG A 59 -0.94 -18.48 1.35
C ARG A 59 -1.51 -19.63 0.54
N THR A 60 -0.93 -19.90 -0.63
CA THR A 60 -1.26 -21.11 -1.41
C THR A 60 -0.31 -22.22 -0.97
N GLU A 61 -0.82 -23.24 -0.29
CA GLU A 61 -0.03 -24.45 -0.05
C GLU A 61 0.19 -25.16 -1.38
N LYS A 62 1.45 -25.47 -1.68
CA LYS A 62 1.82 -26.22 -2.89
C LYS A 62 1.49 -27.68 -2.63
N THR A 63 0.36 -28.18 -3.15
CA THR A 63 0.06 -29.61 -3.13
C THR A 63 1.02 -30.33 -4.08
N THR A 64 2.07 -30.94 -3.55
CA THR A 64 2.94 -31.82 -4.31
C THR A 64 2.26 -33.19 -4.40
N TYR A 65 1.76 -33.54 -5.59
CA TYR A 65 1.39 -34.91 -5.89
C TYR A 65 2.68 -35.71 -6.12
N ILE A 66 2.87 -36.77 -5.33
CA ILE A 66 3.91 -37.78 -5.58
C ILE A 66 3.17 -38.96 -6.22
N ASP A 67 3.54 -39.29 -7.45
CA ASP A 67 3.07 -40.46 -8.21
C ASP A 67 3.82 -41.72 -7.74
#